data_AF-A0A1F4MVA1-F1
#
_entry.id   AF-A0A1F4MVA1-F1
#
_cell.length_a   1.000
_cell.length_b   1.000
_cell.length_c   1.000
_cell.angle_alpha   90.00
_cell.angle_beta   90.00
_cell.angle_gamma   90.00
#
_symmetry.space_group_name_H-M   'P 1'
#
loop_
_entity.id
_entity.type
_entity.pdbx_description
1 polymer ?
#
loop_
_entity_poly.entity_id
_entity_poly.type
_entity_poly.pdbx_seq_one_letter_code
_entity_poly.pdbx_strand_id
1 'polypeptide(L)'
;MSKRAKRLQRISRRLTTHQLRRLQEKEVALGYDNLFQRDDSQQGSSYFLGYYSPSGIQYALEKYGLFQVLQDKGFQDIKLTINTKDPYKQRIAIHFEKKDLDHLIGELVVKRRHITIYPPFPSLIYGRNFEVIAVEWLSMQNPLSKFTTDKPILPGQKFPGLGLGEMVMEILVIMCGRLRTAGLLNTPEHFHNAQMYSTHFRYLDPVEEGKRLAIIRDLLSHFTLSEVSWAIDLGCVDENNQLFQWHGADQIIPLDRDLKEYFEGQDYHQAVEEAKLIFHYWLDEKKWQQKIKEIET
;
A
#
# COMPACT_ATOMS: atom_id res chain seq x y z
N MET A 1 -6.59 -16.56 4.23
CA MET A 1 -6.85 -15.53 5.27
C MET A 1 -6.36 -15.98 6.63
N SER A 2 -5.56 -15.17 7.32
CA SER A 2 -5.05 -15.45 8.66
C SER A 2 -6.12 -15.36 9.76
N LYS A 3 -5.74 -15.76 10.99
CA LYS A 3 -6.59 -15.59 12.18
C LYS A 3 -6.89 -14.11 12.45
N ARG A 4 -5.91 -13.21 12.24
CA ARG A 4 -6.07 -11.77 12.43
C ARG A 4 -7.04 -11.18 11.39
N ALA A 5 -6.86 -11.52 10.11
CA ALA A 5 -7.75 -11.09 9.04
C ALA A 5 -9.22 -11.49 9.30
N LYS A 6 -9.45 -12.76 9.67
CA LYS A 6 -10.79 -13.26 10.04
C LYS A 6 -11.40 -12.49 11.21
N ARG A 7 -10.61 -12.11 12.22
CA ARG A 7 -11.07 -11.31 13.36
C ARG A 7 -11.51 -9.92 12.91
N LEU A 8 -10.71 -9.23 12.10
CA LEU A 8 -11.01 -7.90 11.58
C LEU A 8 -12.30 -7.90 10.74
N GLN A 9 -12.49 -8.90 9.88
CA GLN A 9 -13.73 -9.09 9.10
C GLN A 9 -14.96 -9.33 9.98
N ARG A 10 -14.84 -10.06 11.09
CA ARG A 10 -15.96 -10.23 12.04
C ARG A 10 -16.30 -8.92 12.76
N ILE A 11 -15.29 -8.15 13.14
CA ILE A 11 -15.47 -6.83 13.76
C ILE A 11 -16.14 -5.89 12.77
N SER A 12 -15.65 -5.85 11.53
CA SER A 12 -16.17 -4.94 10.51
C SER A 12 -17.67 -5.15 10.27
N ARG A 13 -18.15 -6.39 10.22
CA ARG A 13 -19.59 -6.72 10.06
C ARG A 13 -20.48 -6.17 11.19
N ARG A 14 -19.93 -5.87 12.37
CA ARG A 14 -20.65 -5.31 13.51
C ARG A 14 -20.64 -3.77 13.55
N LEU A 15 -19.75 -3.13 12.79
CA LEU A 15 -19.68 -1.68 12.70
C LEU A 15 -20.81 -1.18 11.78
N THR A 16 -21.73 -0.39 12.33
CA THR A 16 -22.88 0.12 11.57
C THR A 16 -22.51 1.35 10.75
N THR A 17 -23.24 1.61 9.67
CA THR A 17 -23.07 2.84 8.87
C THR A 17 -23.19 4.09 9.74
N HIS A 18 -24.15 4.12 10.68
CA HIS A 18 -24.30 5.24 11.60
C HIS A 18 -23.04 5.48 12.46
N GLN A 19 -22.41 4.43 12.99
CA GLN A 19 -21.19 4.56 13.78
C GLN A 19 -20.00 5.10 12.97
N LEU A 20 -19.94 4.80 11.67
CA LEU A 20 -18.82 5.17 10.80
C LEU A 20 -19.00 6.53 10.12
N ARG A 21 -20.24 7.03 10.02
CA ARG A 21 -20.58 8.28 9.33
C ARG A 21 -21.03 9.39 10.26
N ARG A 22 -21.28 9.13 11.54
CA ARG A 22 -21.77 10.17 12.44
C ARG A 22 -20.70 11.26 12.62
N LEU A 23 -21.04 12.50 12.28
CA LEU A 23 -20.24 13.68 12.60
C LEU A 23 -20.54 14.13 14.04
N GLN A 24 -19.51 14.58 14.76
CA GLN A 24 -19.65 15.27 16.04
C GLN A 24 -19.93 16.76 15.82
N GLU A 25 -20.48 17.47 16.81
CA GLU A 25 -20.82 18.91 16.70
C GLU A 25 -19.66 19.77 16.20
N LYS A 26 -18.43 19.51 16.67
CA LYS A 26 -17.21 20.19 16.20
C LYS A 26 -16.92 19.94 14.71
N GLU A 27 -17.19 18.73 14.22
CA GLU A 27 -16.99 18.36 12.81
C GLU A 27 -18.10 18.93 11.92
N VAL A 28 -19.31 19.05 12.48
CA VAL A 28 -20.46 19.69 11.84
C VAL A 28 -20.23 21.19 11.67
N ALA A 29 -19.72 21.89 12.69
CA ALA A 29 -19.37 23.31 12.61
C ALA A 29 -18.34 23.59 11.51
N LEU A 30 -17.26 22.78 11.43
CA LEU A 30 -16.27 22.85 10.35
C LEU A 30 -16.89 22.60 8.96
N GLY A 31 -17.89 21.72 8.87
CA GLY A 31 -18.65 21.50 7.64
C GLY A 31 -19.51 22.70 7.22
N TYR A 32 -20.11 23.40 8.19
CA TYR A 32 -20.91 24.60 7.92
C TYR A 32 -20.07 25.77 7.44
N ASP A 33 -18.88 26.00 8.03
CA ASP A 33 -17.96 27.05 7.57
C ASP A 33 -17.58 26.88 6.09
N ASN A 34 -17.44 25.62 5.65
CA ASN A 34 -17.18 25.29 4.24
C ASN A 34 -18.41 25.50 3.33
N LEU A 35 -19.64 25.30 3.83
CA LEU A 35 -20.88 25.46 3.06
C LEU A 35 -21.17 26.92 2.65
N PHE A 36 -20.70 27.90 3.44
CA PHE A 36 -20.93 29.33 3.19
C PHE A 36 -19.82 30.00 2.37
N GLN A 37 -18.68 29.33 2.16
CA GLN A 37 -17.61 29.79 1.26
C GLN A 37 -17.79 29.18 -0.14
N ARG A 38 -18.71 29.77 -0.93
CA ARG A 38 -18.89 29.45 -2.36
C ARG A 38 -17.69 29.97 -3.16
N ASP A 39 -16.68 29.13 -3.34
CA ASP A 39 -15.69 29.28 -4.41
C ASP A 39 -15.38 27.87 -4.98
N ASP A 40 -15.71 27.68 -6.26
CA ASP A 40 -15.98 26.39 -6.92
C ASP A 40 -14.74 25.50 -7.19
N SER A 41 -13.67 25.59 -6.41
CA SER A 41 -12.43 24.84 -6.74
C SER A 41 -11.66 24.16 -5.60
N GLN A 42 -11.99 24.35 -4.32
CA GLN A 42 -11.22 23.75 -3.21
C GLN A 42 -12.04 23.31 -1.99
N GLN A 43 -13.29 22.89 -2.14
CA GLN A 43 -14.06 22.36 -1.00
C GLN A 43 -13.70 20.89 -0.72
N GLY A 44 -12.85 20.69 0.30
CA GLY A 44 -12.64 19.37 0.90
C GLY A 44 -13.91 18.81 1.54
N SER A 45 -14.04 17.49 1.56
CA SER A 45 -15.19 16.82 2.18
C SER A 45 -15.01 16.75 3.71
N SER A 46 -16.09 16.87 4.49
CA SER A 46 -16.08 16.49 5.91
C SER A 46 -15.92 14.98 6.11
N TYR A 47 -16.00 14.19 5.04
CA TYR A 47 -15.87 12.74 5.04
C TYR A 47 -14.62 12.27 4.29
N PHE A 48 -13.92 11.34 4.91
CA PHE A 48 -12.86 10.58 4.27
C PHE A 48 -13.46 9.59 3.26
N LEU A 49 -13.01 9.67 2.01
CA LEU A 49 -13.44 8.97 0.80
C LEU A 49 -14.96 9.09 0.55
N GLY A 50 -15.54 10.20 1.01
CA GLY A 50 -16.98 10.48 0.93
C GLY A 50 -17.83 9.63 1.87
N TYR A 51 -17.22 8.85 2.76
CA TYR A 51 -17.93 7.90 3.62
C TYR A 51 -17.63 8.09 5.11
N TYR A 52 -16.37 8.04 5.54
CA TYR A 52 -16.04 7.97 6.97
C TYR A 52 -15.94 9.36 7.59
N SER A 53 -16.60 9.60 8.73
CA SER A 53 -16.30 10.79 9.54
C SER A 53 -14.93 10.61 10.23
N PRO A 54 -14.23 11.68 10.62
CA PRO A 54 -12.98 11.56 11.36
C PRO A 54 -13.16 10.75 12.66
N SER A 55 -14.22 11.03 13.42
CA SER A 55 -14.64 10.25 14.58
C SER A 55 -14.99 8.79 14.25
N GLY A 56 -15.58 8.52 13.08
CA GLY A 56 -15.86 7.18 12.59
C GLY A 56 -14.59 6.38 12.25
N ILE A 57 -13.57 7.02 11.68
CA ILE A 57 -12.25 6.41 11.47
C ILE A 57 -11.63 6.05 12.81
N GLN A 58 -11.60 7.00 13.76
CA GLN A 58 -11.04 6.75 15.08
C GLN A 58 -11.73 5.56 15.75
N TYR A 59 -13.06 5.55 15.77
CA TYR A 59 -13.86 4.46 16.32
C TYR A 59 -13.56 3.11 15.64
N ALA A 60 -13.43 3.09 14.31
CA ALA A 60 -13.09 1.86 13.59
C ALA A 60 -11.70 1.33 13.98
N LEU A 61 -10.69 2.21 14.02
CA LEU A 61 -9.31 1.84 14.41
C LEU A 61 -9.24 1.34 15.85
N GLU A 62 -10.00 1.95 16.78
CA GLU A 62 -10.18 1.46 18.15
C GLU A 62 -10.77 0.04 18.16
N LYS A 63 -11.86 -0.20 17.42
CA LYS A 63 -12.51 -1.52 17.39
C LYS A 63 -11.66 -2.58 16.72
N TYR A 64 -10.85 -2.23 15.73
CA TYR A 64 -9.85 -3.12 15.15
C TYR A 64 -8.67 -3.40 16.09
N GLY A 65 -8.52 -2.62 17.17
CA GLY A 65 -7.47 -2.76 18.16
C GLY A 65 -6.13 -2.17 17.74
N LEU A 66 -6.11 -1.25 16.75
CA LEU A 66 -4.87 -0.67 16.26
C LEU A 66 -4.12 0.06 17.37
N PHE A 67 -4.83 0.92 18.12
CA PHE A 67 -4.23 1.69 19.21
C PHE A 67 -3.68 0.80 20.33
N GLN A 68 -4.36 -0.30 20.65
CA GLN A 68 -3.85 -1.26 21.63
C GLN A 68 -2.53 -1.88 21.18
N VAL A 69 -2.45 -2.32 19.92
CA VAL A 69 -1.22 -2.93 19.38
C VAL A 69 -0.06 -1.91 19.33
N LEU A 70 -0.35 -0.63 19.11
CA LEU A 70 0.65 0.43 19.19
C LEU A 70 1.11 0.66 20.63
N GLN A 71 0.20 0.68 21.60
CA GLN A 71 0.54 0.78 23.02
C GLN A 71 1.38 -0.41 23.50
N ASP A 72 1.03 -1.64 23.09
CA ASP A 72 1.80 -2.85 23.40
C ASP A 72 3.23 -2.81 22.82
N LYS A 73 3.45 -2.00 21.78
CA LYS A 73 4.77 -1.72 21.19
C LYS A 73 5.53 -0.59 21.87
N GLY A 74 4.96 0.03 22.90
CA GLY A 74 5.58 1.09 23.69
C GLY A 74 5.18 2.51 23.29
N PHE A 75 4.32 2.70 22.28
CA PHE A 75 3.89 4.03 21.89
C PHE A 75 2.85 4.61 22.86
N GLN A 76 3.17 5.76 23.46
CA GLN A 76 2.28 6.52 24.34
C GLN A 76 1.76 7.79 23.63
N ASP A 77 0.69 8.39 24.16
CA ASP A 77 0.08 9.62 23.61
C ASP A 77 -0.08 9.60 22.07
N ILE A 78 -0.84 8.61 21.58
CA ILE A 78 -1.06 8.40 20.14
C ILE A 78 -1.95 9.52 19.59
N LYS A 79 -1.47 10.21 18.56
CA LYS A 79 -2.17 11.31 17.89
C LYS A 79 -2.57 10.92 16.47
N LEU A 80 -3.89 10.75 16.26
CA LEU A 80 -4.48 10.56 14.94
C LEU A 80 -4.75 11.93 14.27
N THR A 81 -4.34 12.08 13.02
CA THR A 81 -4.65 13.25 12.19
C THR A 81 -5.26 12.77 10.89
N ILE A 82 -6.41 13.34 10.51
CA ILE A 82 -7.13 13.01 9.27
C ILE A 82 -7.28 14.31 8.49
N ASN A 83 -6.84 14.30 7.23
CA ASN A 83 -6.94 15.44 6.34
C ASN A 83 -7.73 15.04 5.08
N THR A 84 -8.84 15.74 4.87
CA THR A 84 -9.78 15.56 3.75
C THR A 84 -9.92 16.82 2.91
N LYS A 85 -9.03 17.81 3.11
CA LYS A 85 -9.06 19.11 2.42
C LYS A 85 -8.91 18.97 0.91
N ASP A 86 -8.02 18.09 0.46
CA ASP A 86 -7.88 17.74 -0.95
C ASP A 86 -8.76 16.51 -1.24
N PRO A 87 -9.84 16.66 -2.04
CA PRO A 87 -10.70 15.53 -2.40
C PRO A 87 -9.97 14.48 -3.26
N TYR A 88 -8.87 14.84 -3.92
CA TYR A 88 -8.06 13.97 -4.76
C TYR A 88 -6.87 13.34 -4.03
N LYS A 89 -6.56 13.79 -2.81
CA LYS A 89 -5.51 13.19 -1.95
C LYS A 89 -5.89 13.33 -0.48
N GLN A 90 -6.42 12.27 0.09
CA GLN A 90 -6.80 12.25 1.48
C GLN A 90 -5.81 11.49 2.33
N ARG A 91 -5.54 12.01 3.53
CA ARG A 91 -4.43 11.55 4.37
C ARG A 91 -4.88 11.16 5.76
N ILE A 92 -4.38 10.03 6.25
CA ILE A 92 -4.42 9.63 7.66
C ILE A 92 -2.98 9.53 8.14
N ALA A 93 -2.66 10.13 9.29
CA ALA A 93 -1.36 10.00 9.92
C ALA A 93 -1.49 9.75 11.42
N ILE A 94 -0.62 8.87 11.92
CA ILE A 94 -0.56 8.48 13.33
C ILE A 94 0.84 8.81 13.84
N HIS A 95 0.90 9.59 14.91
CA HIS A 95 2.13 9.94 15.60
C HIS A 95 2.06 9.53 17.07
N PHE A 96 3.19 9.51 17.78
CA PHE A 96 3.25 9.43 19.25
C PHE A 96 3.84 10.72 19.83
N GLU A 97 3.32 11.23 20.94
CA GLU A 97 3.82 12.42 21.67
C GLU A 97 3.80 13.76 20.91
N LYS A 98 4.38 13.85 19.71
CA LYS A 98 4.50 15.07 18.87
C LYS A 98 4.06 14.81 17.44
N LYS A 99 3.70 15.87 16.72
CA LYS A 99 3.28 15.81 15.31
C LYS A 99 4.42 16.27 14.40
N ASP A 100 5.48 15.48 14.33
CA ASP A 100 6.64 15.70 13.46
C ASP A 100 7.13 14.39 12.82
N LEU A 101 8.13 14.46 11.94
CA LEU A 101 8.62 13.31 11.17
C LEU A 101 9.33 12.24 12.01
N ASP A 102 9.92 12.60 13.15
CA ASP A 102 10.61 11.63 14.02
C ASP A 102 9.61 10.84 14.88
N HIS A 103 8.41 11.40 15.04
CA HIS A 103 7.32 10.82 15.81
C HIS A 103 6.25 10.13 14.95
N LEU A 104 6.43 10.09 13.63
CA LEU A 104 5.50 9.48 12.69
C LEU A 104 5.57 7.94 12.77
N ILE A 105 4.47 7.31 13.19
CA ILE A 105 4.34 5.84 13.23
C ILE A 105 3.82 5.31 11.90
N GLY A 106 2.86 6.01 11.31
CA GLY A 106 2.30 5.58 10.04
C GLY A 106 1.53 6.67 9.34
N GLU A 107 1.54 6.58 8.02
CA GLU A 107 0.92 7.53 7.12
C GLU A 107 0.28 6.77 5.96
N LEU A 108 -0.93 7.16 5.62
CA LEU A 108 -1.69 6.64 4.50
C LEU A 108 -2.20 7.83 3.69
N VAL A 109 -1.87 7.87 2.41
CA VAL A 109 -2.46 8.78 1.44
C VAL A 109 -3.21 7.96 0.40
N VAL A 110 -4.48 8.27 0.21
CA VAL A 110 -5.37 7.53 -0.69
C VAL A 110 -6.25 8.45 -1.51
N LYS A 111 -6.72 7.92 -2.64
CA LYS A 111 -7.73 8.58 -3.49
C LYS A 111 -8.61 7.55 -4.18
N ARG A 112 -9.80 7.99 -4.61
CA ARG A 112 -10.57 7.24 -5.61
C ARG A 112 -9.92 7.43 -6.97
N ARG A 113 -9.72 6.35 -7.71
CA ARG A 113 -9.17 6.36 -9.06
C ARG A 113 -10.03 5.47 -9.95
N HIS A 114 -10.24 5.87 -11.20
CA HIS A 114 -10.77 4.97 -12.22
C HIS A 114 -9.61 4.38 -13.01
N ILE A 115 -9.62 3.06 -13.20
CA ILE A 115 -8.66 2.35 -14.04
C ILE A 115 -9.40 1.68 -15.19
N THR A 116 -8.79 1.65 -16.37
CA THR A 116 -9.29 0.89 -17.51
C THR A 116 -8.29 -0.21 -17.84
N ILE A 117 -8.76 -1.45 -18.01
CA ILE A 117 -7.89 -2.61 -18.20
C ILE A 117 -7.76 -2.92 -19.68
N TYR A 118 -6.52 -3.02 -20.16
CA TYR A 118 -6.17 -3.40 -21.54
C TYR A 118 -5.15 -4.53 -21.51
N PRO A 119 -5.59 -5.78 -21.24
CA PRO A 119 -4.69 -6.91 -21.22
C PRO A 119 -4.08 -7.16 -22.61
N PRO A 120 -2.88 -7.74 -22.70
CA PRO A 120 -2.20 -8.02 -23.98
C PRO A 120 -2.83 -9.19 -24.77
N PHE A 121 -3.93 -9.75 -24.27
CA PHE A 121 -4.68 -10.85 -24.86
C PHE A 121 -6.19 -10.57 -24.81
N PRO A 122 -7.00 -11.22 -25.67
CA PRO A 122 -8.45 -11.09 -25.63
C PRO A 122 -9.00 -11.45 -24.26
N SER A 123 -9.80 -10.57 -23.67
CA SER A 123 -10.41 -10.77 -22.35
C SER A 123 -11.74 -10.05 -22.24
N LEU A 124 -12.67 -10.60 -21.46
CA LEU A 124 -13.98 -9.98 -21.19
C LEU A 124 -13.87 -8.64 -20.46
N ILE A 125 -12.73 -8.36 -19.81
CA ILE A 125 -12.49 -7.09 -19.12
C ILE A 125 -11.76 -6.04 -19.98
N TYR A 126 -11.46 -6.36 -21.24
CA TYR A 126 -10.78 -5.43 -22.15
C TYR A 126 -11.60 -4.14 -22.32
N GLY A 127 -10.98 -2.98 -22.07
CA GLY A 127 -11.61 -1.67 -22.14
C GLY A 127 -12.61 -1.37 -21.02
N ARG A 128 -12.81 -2.28 -20.05
CA ARG A 128 -13.71 -2.03 -18.92
C ARG A 128 -13.07 -1.11 -17.89
N ASN A 129 -13.89 -0.22 -17.35
CA ASN A 129 -13.50 0.74 -16.33
C ASN A 129 -13.92 0.29 -14.94
N PHE A 130 -13.05 0.48 -13.96
CA PHE A 130 -13.24 0.08 -12.58
C PHE A 130 -12.88 1.23 -11.64
N GLU A 131 -13.76 1.57 -10.70
CA GLU A 131 -13.43 2.48 -9.60
C GLU A 131 -12.67 1.71 -8.52
N VAL A 132 -11.50 2.19 -8.13
CA VAL A 132 -10.62 1.59 -7.11
C VAL A 132 -10.22 2.63 -6.06
N ILE A 133 -9.77 2.16 -4.90
CA ILE A 133 -9.03 3.01 -3.96
C ILE A 133 -7.54 2.85 -4.26
N ALA A 134 -6.89 3.92 -4.71
CA ALA A 134 -5.45 3.95 -4.92
C ALA A 134 -4.74 4.43 -3.66
N VAL A 135 -3.75 3.66 -3.22
CA VAL A 135 -2.77 4.03 -2.20
C VAL A 135 -1.64 4.78 -2.91
N GLU A 136 -1.53 6.07 -2.64
CA GLU A 136 -0.48 6.93 -3.19
C GLU A 136 0.76 6.94 -2.29
N TRP A 137 0.56 6.67 -1.00
CA TRP A 137 1.64 6.55 -0.02
C TRP A 137 1.17 5.70 1.15
N LEU A 138 2.01 4.76 1.58
CA LEU A 138 1.81 3.99 2.80
C LEU A 138 3.13 3.80 3.51
N SER A 139 3.24 4.41 4.69
CA SER A 139 4.39 4.23 5.57
C SER A 139 3.92 3.66 6.91
N MET A 140 4.69 2.71 7.44
CA MET A 140 4.49 2.10 8.75
C MET A 140 5.84 1.82 9.38
N GLN A 141 6.27 2.71 10.25
CA GLN A 141 7.61 2.78 10.80
C GLN A 141 7.56 2.61 12.32
N ASN A 142 8.65 2.11 12.90
CA ASN A 142 8.83 2.02 14.34
C ASN A 142 10.02 2.88 14.79
N PRO A 143 9.80 4.17 15.09
CA PRO A 143 10.87 5.07 15.53
C PRO A 143 11.53 4.67 16.86
N LEU A 144 10.87 3.83 17.67
CA LEU A 144 11.42 3.33 18.94
C LEU A 144 12.32 2.08 18.76
N SER A 145 12.50 1.61 17.53
CA SER A 145 13.29 0.42 17.21
C SER A 145 14.53 0.77 16.40
N LYS A 146 15.52 -0.13 16.43
CA LYS A 146 16.77 -0.02 15.65
C LYS A 146 16.81 -1.12 14.59
N PHE A 147 17.48 -0.86 13.48
CA PHE A 147 17.77 -1.89 12.50
C PHE A 147 18.65 -2.97 13.12
N THR A 148 18.47 -4.20 12.67
CA THR A 148 19.24 -5.37 13.10
C THR A 148 19.67 -6.17 11.88
N THR A 149 20.56 -7.14 12.05
CA THR A 149 20.96 -8.06 10.96
C THR A 149 19.76 -8.80 10.37
N ASP A 150 18.79 -9.19 11.21
CA ASP A 150 17.57 -9.89 10.77
C ASP A 150 16.54 -8.94 10.15
N LYS A 151 16.72 -7.63 10.38
CA LYS A 151 15.83 -6.58 9.89
C LYS A 151 16.66 -5.38 9.44
N PRO A 152 17.42 -5.55 8.35
CA PRO A 152 18.28 -4.51 7.83
C PRO A 152 17.44 -3.37 7.26
N ILE A 153 18.10 -2.23 7.07
CA ILE A 153 17.51 -1.10 6.35
C ILE A 153 17.21 -1.49 4.90
N LEU A 154 16.08 -1.01 4.38
CA LEU A 154 15.70 -1.13 2.98
C LEU A 154 15.70 0.27 2.33
N PRO A 155 15.81 0.35 0.99
CA PRO A 155 15.72 1.63 0.28
C PRO A 155 14.53 2.47 0.75
N GLY A 156 14.75 3.76 0.97
CA GLY A 156 13.72 4.70 1.43
C GLY A 156 13.31 4.59 2.92
N GLN A 157 13.85 3.64 3.69
CA GLN A 157 13.50 3.51 5.12
C GLN A 157 14.35 4.39 6.02
N LYS A 158 13.68 5.19 6.86
CA LYS A 158 14.32 5.91 7.98
C LYS A 158 14.36 5.09 9.28
N PHE A 159 13.33 4.26 9.50
CA PHE A 159 13.19 3.44 10.69
C PHE A 159 12.74 2.01 10.31
N PRO A 160 12.99 1.01 11.17
CA PRO A 160 12.49 -0.35 10.94
C PRO A 160 10.97 -0.39 10.78
N GLY A 161 10.46 -1.25 9.91
CA GLY A 161 9.02 -1.38 9.70
C GLY A 161 8.23 -1.74 10.97
N LEU A 162 6.99 -1.27 11.11
CA LEU A 162 6.19 -1.47 12.32
C LEU A 162 5.73 -2.93 12.57
N GLY A 163 5.73 -3.75 11.52
CA GLY A 163 5.27 -5.15 11.56
C GLY A 163 3.74 -5.29 11.58
N LEU A 164 3.01 -4.26 11.15
CA LEU A 164 1.54 -4.24 11.09
C LEU A 164 0.97 -4.29 9.67
N GLY A 165 1.79 -4.59 8.66
CA GLY A 165 1.38 -4.59 7.25
C GLY A 165 0.13 -5.44 6.99
N GLU A 166 0.09 -6.67 7.49
CA GLU A 166 -1.09 -7.54 7.34
C GLU A 166 -2.37 -6.94 7.95
N MET A 167 -2.26 -6.31 9.12
CA MET A 167 -3.39 -5.67 9.79
C MET A 167 -3.91 -4.47 8.99
N VAL A 168 -2.99 -3.62 8.54
CA VAL A 168 -3.34 -2.41 7.79
C VAL A 168 -3.90 -2.75 6.42
N MET A 169 -3.31 -3.72 5.71
CA MET A 169 -3.84 -4.19 4.41
C MET A 169 -5.26 -4.74 4.54
N GLU A 170 -5.55 -5.53 5.58
CA GLU A 170 -6.91 -6.02 5.81
C GLU A 170 -7.90 -4.87 6.09
N ILE A 171 -7.49 -3.86 6.88
CA ILE A 171 -8.33 -2.68 7.13
C ILE A 171 -8.62 -1.93 5.82
N LEU A 172 -7.64 -1.78 4.93
CA LEU A 172 -7.80 -1.17 3.62
C LEU A 172 -8.73 -1.97 2.70
N VAL A 173 -8.62 -3.30 2.71
CA VAL A 173 -9.54 -4.19 1.96
C VAL A 173 -10.97 -4.07 2.48
N ILE A 174 -11.16 -4.06 3.81
CA ILE A 174 -12.47 -3.81 4.44
C ILE A 174 -13.02 -2.44 4.01
N MET A 175 -12.15 -1.42 3.96
CA MET A 175 -12.52 -0.09 3.52
C MET A 175 -13.03 -0.09 2.07
N CYS A 176 -12.30 -0.73 1.14
CA CYS A 176 -12.72 -0.87 -0.25
C CYS A 176 -14.07 -1.57 -0.38
N GLY A 177 -14.27 -2.68 0.36
CA GLY A 177 -15.55 -3.41 0.34
C GLY A 177 -16.73 -2.57 0.85
N ARG A 178 -16.52 -1.73 1.86
CA ARG A 178 -17.55 -0.79 2.35
C ARG A 178 -17.88 0.32 1.35
N LEU A 179 -16.86 0.78 0.63
CA LEU A 179 -16.99 1.79 -0.42
C LEU A 179 -17.53 1.22 -1.74
N ARG A 180 -17.66 -0.11 -1.85
CA ARG A 180 -18.08 -0.84 -3.05
C ARG A 180 -17.18 -0.57 -4.25
N THR A 181 -15.88 -0.37 -4.01
CA THR A 181 -14.89 -0.25 -5.08
C THR A 181 -14.43 -1.61 -5.57
N ALA A 182 -13.90 -1.66 -6.79
CA ALA A 182 -13.45 -2.87 -7.46
C ALA A 182 -12.15 -3.45 -6.89
N GLY A 183 -11.38 -2.66 -6.13
CA GLY A 183 -10.13 -3.12 -5.55
C GLY A 183 -9.36 -2.05 -4.78
N LEU A 184 -8.25 -2.50 -4.18
CA LEU A 184 -7.20 -1.66 -3.60
C LEU A 184 -6.00 -1.66 -4.53
N LEU A 185 -5.67 -0.50 -5.11
CA LEU A 185 -4.57 -0.30 -6.04
C LEU A 185 -3.35 0.28 -5.31
N ASN A 186 -2.15 -0.14 -5.72
CA ASN A 186 -0.88 0.41 -5.25
C ASN A 186 0.14 0.39 -6.40
N THR A 187 1.09 1.31 -6.38
CA THR A 187 2.22 1.37 -7.32
C THR A 187 3.52 1.35 -6.49
N PRO A 188 4.20 0.21 -6.35
CA PRO A 188 5.33 0.06 -5.45
C PRO A 188 6.56 0.82 -5.96
N GLU A 189 7.04 1.77 -5.17
CA GLU A 189 8.21 2.61 -5.48
C GLU A 189 9.54 1.83 -5.53
N HIS A 190 9.65 0.77 -4.73
CA HIS A 190 10.84 -0.08 -4.67
C HIS A 190 10.47 -1.56 -4.81
N PHE A 191 11.43 -2.39 -5.24
CA PHE A 191 11.25 -3.83 -5.41
C PHE A 191 10.77 -4.54 -4.13
N HIS A 192 11.36 -4.24 -2.96
CA HIS A 192 10.90 -4.86 -1.70
C HIS A 192 9.43 -4.59 -1.41
N ASN A 193 8.89 -3.42 -1.77
CA ASN A 193 7.47 -3.11 -1.60
C ASN A 193 6.61 -4.03 -2.47
N ALA A 194 6.96 -4.19 -3.75
CA ALA A 194 6.29 -5.14 -4.64
C ALA A 194 6.34 -6.56 -4.10
N GLN A 195 7.52 -7.01 -3.67
CA GLN A 195 7.72 -8.37 -3.19
C GLN A 195 6.98 -8.65 -1.89
N MET A 196 7.03 -7.76 -0.91
CA MET A 196 6.34 -7.94 0.37
C MET A 196 4.81 -7.98 0.21
N TYR A 197 4.26 -7.21 -0.74
CA TYR A 197 2.82 -7.14 -0.97
C TYR A 197 2.28 -8.20 -1.95
N SER A 198 3.16 -8.91 -2.67
CA SER A 198 2.82 -9.95 -3.67
C SER A 198 1.93 -11.09 -3.17
N THR A 199 1.85 -11.30 -1.85
CA THR A 199 0.94 -12.29 -1.26
C THR A 199 -0.54 -11.96 -1.49
N HIS A 200 -0.87 -10.68 -1.68
CA HIS A 200 -2.24 -10.21 -1.84
C HIS A 200 -2.45 -9.46 -3.17
N PHE A 201 -1.42 -8.77 -3.64
CA PHE A 201 -1.47 -7.98 -4.85
C PHE A 201 -1.08 -8.79 -6.09
N ARG A 202 -1.66 -8.41 -7.22
CA ARG A 202 -1.31 -8.88 -8.58
C ARG A 202 -1.09 -7.67 -9.46
N TYR A 203 -0.06 -7.68 -10.30
CA TYR A 203 0.11 -6.60 -11.29
C TYR A 203 -1.02 -6.63 -12.32
N LEU A 204 -1.54 -5.45 -12.67
CA LEU A 204 -2.53 -5.33 -13.74
C LEU A 204 -1.97 -5.84 -15.07
N ASP A 205 -0.71 -5.49 -15.34
CA ASP A 205 0.07 -5.99 -16.45
C ASP A 205 0.74 -7.34 -16.07
N PRO A 206 0.39 -8.46 -16.74
CA PRO A 206 1.02 -9.75 -16.47
C PRO A 206 2.53 -9.76 -16.76
N VAL A 207 3.03 -8.89 -17.65
CA VAL A 207 4.47 -8.79 -17.94
C VAL A 207 5.24 -8.34 -16.70
N GLU A 208 4.71 -7.36 -15.96
CA GLU A 208 5.32 -6.84 -14.75
C GLU A 208 5.29 -7.85 -13.59
N GLU A 209 4.23 -8.66 -13.50
CA GLU A 209 4.19 -9.82 -12.58
C GLU A 209 5.27 -10.84 -12.95
N GLY A 210 5.42 -11.14 -14.25
CA GLY A 210 6.44 -12.05 -14.77
C GLY A 210 7.87 -11.57 -14.48
N LYS A 211 8.16 -10.29 -14.70
CA LYS A 211 9.45 -9.66 -14.33
C LYS A 211 9.75 -9.81 -12.84
N ARG A 212 8.79 -9.51 -11.96
CA ARG A 212 8.98 -9.70 -10.51
C ARG A 212 9.31 -11.16 -10.18
N LEU A 213 8.61 -12.13 -10.78
CA LEU A 213 8.88 -13.55 -10.59
C LEU A 213 10.24 -13.99 -11.13
N ALA A 214 10.70 -13.41 -12.24
CA ALA A 214 12.04 -13.63 -12.77
C ALA A 214 13.14 -13.08 -11.84
N ILE A 215 12.96 -11.89 -11.25
CA ILE A 215 13.87 -11.37 -10.21
C ILE A 215 13.94 -12.35 -9.02
N ILE A 216 12.80 -12.90 -8.59
CA ILE A 216 12.79 -13.92 -7.51
C ILE A 216 13.60 -15.15 -7.92
N ARG A 217 13.37 -15.67 -9.14
CA ARG A 217 14.04 -16.86 -9.67
C ARG A 217 15.56 -16.65 -9.71
N ASP A 218 16.00 -15.52 -10.23
CA ASP A 218 17.41 -15.30 -10.56
C ASP A 218 18.22 -14.71 -9.39
N LEU A 219 17.62 -13.86 -8.56
CA LEU A 219 18.35 -13.13 -7.51
C LEU A 219 17.96 -13.58 -6.10
N LEU A 220 16.68 -13.69 -5.77
CA LEU A 220 16.27 -14.03 -4.40
C LEU A 220 16.51 -15.51 -4.00
N SER A 221 16.87 -16.35 -4.97
CA SER A 221 17.38 -17.69 -4.74
C SER A 221 18.81 -17.71 -4.17
N HIS A 222 19.55 -16.62 -4.33
CA HIS A 222 20.97 -16.50 -3.96
C HIS A 222 21.25 -15.37 -2.96
N PHE A 223 20.42 -14.33 -2.96
CA PHE A 223 20.58 -13.11 -2.16
C PHE A 223 19.34 -12.83 -1.31
N THR A 224 19.52 -12.11 -0.22
CA THR A 224 18.42 -11.65 0.63
C THR A 224 17.58 -10.57 -0.05
N LEU A 225 16.35 -10.37 0.43
CA LEU A 225 15.48 -9.31 -0.07
C LEU A 225 16.12 -7.91 0.05
N SER A 226 16.88 -7.67 1.13
CA SER A 226 17.55 -6.39 1.35
C SER A 226 18.67 -6.16 0.34
N GLU A 227 19.53 -7.16 0.13
CA GLU A 227 20.60 -7.10 -0.86
C GLU A 227 20.06 -6.87 -2.26
N VAL A 228 19.05 -7.64 -2.69
CA VAL A 228 18.45 -7.46 -4.03
C VAL A 228 17.82 -6.08 -4.17
N SER A 229 17.13 -5.59 -3.14
CA SER A 229 16.48 -4.28 -3.20
C SER A 229 17.50 -3.15 -3.31
N TRP A 230 18.58 -3.19 -2.53
CA TRP A 230 19.66 -2.22 -2.62
C TRP A 230 20.44 -2.34 -3.92
N ALA A 231 20.70 -3.55 -4.40
CA ALA A 231 21.37 -3.77 -5.68
C ALA A 231 20.59 -3.15 -6.83
N ILE A 232 19.26 -3.30 -6.85
CA ILE A 232 18.39 -2.65 -7.83
C ILE A 232 18.44 -1.13 -7.69
N ASP A 233 18.30 -0.60 -6.48
CA ASP A 233 18.26 0.85 -6.20
C ASP A 233 19.59 1.55 -6.56
N LEU A 234 20.71 0.87 -6.34
CA LEU A 234 22.06 1.32 -6.68
C LEU A 234 22.43 1.08 -8.15
N GLY A 235 21.54 0.48 -8.94
CA GLY A 235 21.76 0.18 -10.35
C GLY A 235 22.86 -0.86 -10.59
N CYS A 236 22.92 -1.89 -9.75
CA CYS A 236 23.86 -3.02 -9.82
C CYS A 236 23.26 -4.28 -10.47
N VAL A 237 22.02 -4.20 -10.97
CA VAL A 237 21.34 -5.32 -11.61
C VAL A 237 21.19 -5.05 -13.09
N ASP A 238 21.43 -6.06 -13.91
CA ASP A 238 21.16 -6.05 -15.35
C ASP A 238 19.94 -6.92 -15.67
N GLU A 239 19.10 -6.47 -16.60
CA GLU A 239 18.03 -7.21 -17.25
C GLU A 239 18.50 -7.56 -18.67
N ASN A 240 18.64 -8.84 -19.00
CA ASN A 240 19.04 -9.29 -20.34
C ASN A 240 20.30 -8.58 -20.91
N ASN A 241 21.31 -8.36 -20.06
CA ASN A 241 22.58 -7.66 -20.36
C ASN A 241 22.46 -6.13 -20.56
N GLN A 242 21.37 -5.52 -20.11
CA GLN A 242 21.20 -4.07 -20.06
C GLN A 242 20.93 -3.63 -18.63
N LEU A 243 21.39 -2.44 -18.26
CA LEU A 243 21.17 -1.90 -16.91
C LEU A 243 19.67 -1.89 -16.58
N PHE A 244 19.31 -2.62 -15.52
CA PHE A 244 17.95 -2.64 -15.02
C PHE A 244 17.69 -1.45 -14.10
N GLN A 245 16.53 -0.84 -14.28
CA GLN A 245 16.00 0.18 -13.37
C GLN A 245 14.58 -0.19 -12.97
N TRP A 246 14.34 -0.21 -11.67
CA TRP A 246 13.00 -0.44 -11.15
C TRP A 246 12.09 0.73 -11.49
N HIS A 247 10.95 0.40 -12.08
CA HIS A 247 9.86 1.34 -12.30
C HIS A 247 8.60 0.75 -11.65
N GLY A 248 7.91 1.55 -10.84
CA GLY A 248 6.68 1.10 -10.21
C GLY A 248 5.57 0.89 -11.25
N ALA A 249 4.93 -0.28 -11.22
CA ALA A 249 3.75 -0.59 -12.02
C ALA A 249 2.52 -0.87 -11.14
N ASP A 250 1.33 -0.61 -11.68
CA ASP A 250 0.08 -0.74 -10.92
C ASP A 250 -0.20 -2.23 -10.57
N GLN A 251 -0.37 -2.48 -9.27
CA GLN A 251 -0.81 -3.76 -8.73
C GLN A 251 -2.08 -3.59 -7.89
N ILE A 252 -2.93 -4.61 -7.85
CA ILE A 252 -4.25 -4.55 -7.23
C ILE A 252 -4.53 -5.74 -6.32
N ILE A 253 -5.24 -5.51 -5.21
CA ILE A 253 -6.05 -6.54 -4.55
C ILE A 253 -7.46 -6.47 -5.16
N PRO A 254 -7.87 -7.45 -5.99
CA PRO A 254 -9.17 -7.41 -6.65
C PRO A 254 -10.29 -7.76 -5.67
N LEU A 255 -11.33 -6.92 -5.64
CA LEU A 255 -12.56 -7.15 -4.89
C LEU A 255 -13.73 -7.46 -5.84
N ASP A 256 -13.74 -6.84 -7.01
CA ASP A 256 -14.70 -7.10 -8.08
C ASP A 256 -14.59 -8.54 -8.61
N ARG A 257 -15.71 -9.09 -9.06
CA ARG A 257 -15.79 -10.47 -9.56
C ARG A 257 -15.01 -10.64 -10.87
N ASP A 258 -15.19 -9.73 -11.81
CA ASP A 258 -14.61 -9.86 -13.16
C ASP A 258 -13.09 -9.67 -13.12
N LEU A 259 -12.61 -8.79 -12.22
CA LEU A 259 -11.17 -8.69 -11.95
C LEU A 259 -10.60 -9.96 -11.33
N LYS A 260 -11.29 -10.59 -10.37
CA LYS A 260 -10.83 -11.87 -9.79
C LYS A 260 -10.75 -12.97 -10.84
N GLU A 261 -11.80 -13.12 -11.65
CA GLU A 261 -11.84 -14.10 -12.73
C GLU A 261 -10.71 -13.85 -13.76
N TYR A 262 -10.38 -12.59 -14.05
CA TYR A 262 -9.23 -12.24 -14.88
C TYR A 262 -7.89 -12.73 -14.32
N PHE A 263 -7.60 -12.46 -13.04
CA PHE A 263 -6.33 -12.87 -12.42
C PHE A 263 -6.23 -14.38 -12.16
N GLU A 264 -7.36 -15.10 -12.12
CA GLU A 264 -7.44 -16.55 -12.02
C GLU A 264 -7.43 -17.23 -13.41
N GLY A 265 -7.51 -16.45 -14.49
CA GLY A 265 -7.61 -16.93 -15.87
C GLY A 265 -6.29 -17.53 -16.39
N GLN A 266 -6.42 -18.54 -17.26
CA GLN A 266 -5.27 -19.21 -17.87
C GLN A 266 -4.43 -18.26 -18.73
N ASP A 267 -5.05 -17.35 -19.48
CA ASP A 267 -4.34 -16.41 -20.35
C ASP A 267 -3.45 -15.45 -19.54
N TYR A 268 -3.92 -14.98 -18.38
CA TYR A 268 -3.11 -14.17 -17.47
C TYR A 268 -1.91 -14.97 -16.97
N HIS A 269 -2.13 -16.18 -16.47
CA HIS A 269 -1.05 -17.04 -15.98
C HIS A 269 -0.04 -17.41 -17.06
N GLN A 270 -0.49 -17.66 -18.29
CA GLN A 270 0.38 -17.94 -19.42
C GLN A 270 1.26 -16.74 -19.75
N ALA A 271 0.68 -15.54 -19.86
CA ALA A 271 1.43 -14.32 -20.12
C ALA A 271 2.47 -14.02 -19.01
N VAL A 272 2.12 -14.29 -17.75
CA VAL A 272 3.06 -14.18 -16.62
C VAL A 272 4.24 -15.15 -16.76
N GLU A 273 3.97 -16.42 -17.07
CA GLU A 273 5.03 -17.42 -17.21
C GLU A 273 5.91 -17.16 -18.44
N GLU A 274 5.32 -16.76 -19.57
CA GLU A 274 6.06 -16.36 -20.77
C GLU A 274 7.00 -15.18 -20.46
N ALA A 275 6.49 -14.12 -19.83
CA ALA A 275 7.32 -12.98 -19.43
C ALA A 275 8.45 -13.41 -18.49
N LYS A 276 8.14 -14.20 -17.46
CA LYS A 276 9.13 -14.74 -16.53
C LYS A 276 10.23 -15.54 -17.25
N LEU A 277 9.91 -16.30 -18.30
CA LEU A 277 10.90 -17.04 -19.10
C LEU A 277 11.75 -16.13 -20.01
N ILE A 278 11.21 -15.00 -20.46
CA ILE A 278 11.88 -14.04 -21.35
C ILE A 278 12.88 -13.15 -20.58
N PHE A 279 12.52 -12.73 -19.37
CA PHE A 279 13.35 -11.82 -18.58
C PHE A 279 14.32 -12.60 -17.70
N HIS A 280 15.59 -12.21 -17.75
CA HIS A 280 16.63 -12.71 -16.86
C HIS A 280 17.38 -11.57 -16.19
N TYR A 281 17.69 -11.76 -14.92
CA TYR A 281 18.34 -10.75 -14.08
C TYR A 281 19.67 -11.25 -13.53
N TRP A 282 20.67 -10.38 -13.52
CA TRP A 282 22.02 -10.70 -13.03
C TRP A 282 22.52 -9.58 -12.14
N LEU A 283 23.23 -9.95 -11.06
CA LEU A 283 23.92 -8.99 -10.22
C LEU A 283 25.33 -8.73 -10.77
N ASP A 284 25.67 -7.47 -11.06
CA ASP A 284 27.06 -7.07 -11.24
C ASP A 284 27.75 -7.05 -9.87
N GLU A 285 28.37 -8.18 -9.52
CA GLU A 285 29.04 -8.35 -8.22
C GLU A 285 30.15 -7.32 -7.98
N LYS A 286 30.89 -6.93 -9.02
CA LYS A 286 31.98 -5.95 -8.86
C LYS A 286 31.42 -4.59 -8.48
N LYS A 287 30.40 -4.15 -9.20
CA LYS A 287 29.70 -2.89 -8.92
C LYS A 287 28.98 -2.92 -7.58
N TRP A 288 28.37 -4.06 -7.24
CA TRP A 288 27.73 -4.28 -5.95
C TRP A 288 28.71 -4.13 -4.78
N GLN A 289 29.85 -4.84 -4.81
CA GLN A 289 30.87 -4.76 -3.76
C GLN A 289 31.47 -3.36 -3.60
N GLN A 290 31.49 -2.56 -4.68
CA GLN A 290 31.92 -1.17 -4.61
C GLN A 290 30.87 -0.29 -3.91
N LYS A 291 29.59 -0.42 -4.28
CA LYS A 291 28.53 0.50 -3.83
C LYS A 291 27.90 0.13 -2.49
N ILE A 292 27.86 -1.14 -2.09
CA ILE A 292 27.22 -1.54 -0.83
C ILE A 292 27.88 -0.88 0.41
N LYS A 293 29.15 -0.52 0.29
CA LYS A 293 29.89 0.23 1.33
C LYS A 293 29.29 1.60 1.63
N GLU A 294 28.49 2.17 0.72
CA GLU A 294 27.80 3.46 0.90
C GLU A 294 26.58 3.34 1.83
N ILE A 295 26.06 2.13 2.07
CA ILE A 295 24.88 1.88 2.93
C ILE A 295 25.31 1.51 4.36
N GLU A 296 26.51 0.94 4.54
CA GLU A 296 27.03 0.52 5.85
C GLU A 296 27.63 1.66 6.69
N THR A 297 27.69 2.89 6.13
CA THR A 297 28.08 4.15 6.79
C THR A 297 26.87 4.97 7.23
#